data_AF-A0A9P7N235-F1
#
_entry.id   AF-A0A9P7N235-F1
#
_cell.length_a   1.000
_cell.length_b   1.000
_cell.length_c   1.000
_cell.angle_alpha   90.00
_cell.angle_beta   90.00
_cell.angle_gamma   90.00
#
_symmetry.space_group_name_H-M   'P 1'
#
loop_
_entity.id
_entity.type
_entity.pdbx_description
1 polymer ?
#
loop_
_entity_poly.entity_id
_entity_poly.type
_entity_poly.pdbx_seq_one_letter_code
_entity_poly.pdbx_strand_id
1 'polypeptide(L)'
;MRSEIGQLTLDHVLKERAALNTNITAAINDAAEAWGVTCLRYEIRDIHAPAAVVEAMHRQVTAERSKRAEILDSEGQRQSAINIAEGKKQSVILASEALRAERINMADGEAEAICLKARATAQGIDAVSKAILEGREGAKGAMSLTVAEKYVEAFGKLAKEGTAVVVPGNVGDIGGMIATGLSVYGKVGEAQAKAMAKSVVDTSISTQQQQRGLEPSKPKDASAEKGNEIKETMLDGFHQTAGKR
;
A
#
# COMPACT_ATOMS: atom_id res chain seq x y z
N MET A 1 34.94 -54.37 -27.66
CA MET A 1 33.95 -54.45 -26.56
C MET A 1 34.49 -53.95 -25.22
N ARG A 2 35.52 -54.58 -24.62
CA ARG A 2 36.03 -54.13 -23.30
C ARG A 2 36.55 -52.68 -23.30
N SER A 3 37.26 -52.28 -24.36
CA SER A 3 37.79 -50.92 -24.53
C SER A 3 36.66 -49.87 -24.55
N GLU A 4 35.65 -50.08 -25.41
CA GLU A 4 34.48 -49.20 -25.54
C GLU A 4 33.67 -49.06 -24.23
N ILE A 5 33.45 -50.18 -23.52
CA ILE A 5 32.69 -50.16 -22.26
C ILE A 5 33.49 -49.49 -21.12
N GLY A 6 34.83 -49.57 -21.16
CA GLY A 6 35.69 -48.99 -20.12
C GLY A 6 35.83 -47.47 -20.18
N GLN A 7 35.47 -46.84 -21.30
CA GLN A 7 35.54 -45.38 -21.48
C GLN A 7 34.31 -44.63 -20.95
N LEU A 8 33.20 -45.34 -20.73
CA LEU A 8 31.90 -44.76 -20.35
C LEU A 8 31.56 -45.08 -18.90
N THR A 9 30.85 -44.15 -18.24
CA THR A 9 30.34 -44.40 -16.88
C THR A 9 29.15 -45.37 -16.94
N LEU A 10 28.91 -46.09 -15.84
CA LEU A 10 27.81 -47.06 -15.75
C LEU A 10 26.44 -46.44 -16.09
N ASP A 11 26.20 -45.19 -15.68
CA ASP A 11 24.95 -44.47 -15.97
C ASP A 11 24.80 -44.17 -17.48
N HIS A 12 25.87 -43.81 -18.17
CA HIS A 12 25.85 -43.63 -19.63
C HIS A 12 25.61 -44.94 -20.37
N VAL A 13 26.23 -46.05 -19.93
CA VAL A 13 26.01 -47.37 -20.53
C VAL A 13 24.54 -47.81 -20.38
N LEU A 14 23.87 -47.43 -19.29
CA LEU A 14 22.46 -47.72 -19.06
C LEU A 14 21.52 -46.81 -19.87
N LYS A 15 21.86 -45.52 -20.01
CA LYS A 15 21.04 -44.52 -20.74
C LYS A 15 21.18 -44.62 -22.26
N GLU A 16 22.36 -44.95 -22.78
CA GLU A 16 22.71 -44.82 -24.19
C GLU A 16 23.04 -46.17 -24.87
N ARG A 17 22.26 -47.22 -24.57
CA ARG A 17 22.48 -48.56 -25.14
C ARG A 17 22.51 -48.59 -26.67
N ALA A 18 21.68 -47.80 -27.34
CA ALA A 18 21.62 -47.75 -28.80
C ALA A 18 22.91 -47.19 -29.41
N ALA A 19 23.45 -46.10 -28.85
CA ALA A 19 24.71 -45.51 -29.30
C ALA A 19 25.90 -46.45 -29.05
N LEU A 20 25.87 -47.18 -27.93
CA LEU A 20 26.90 -48.17 -27.65
C LEU A 20 26.85 -49.34 -28.64
N ASN A 21 25.66 -49.81 -29.01
CA ASN A 21 25.49 -50.88 -29.99
C ASN A 21 26.05 -50.48 -31.37
N THR A 22 25.83 -49.24 -31.81
CA THR A 22 26.37 -48.74 -33.09
C THR A 22 27.89 -48.65 -33.05
N ASN A 23 28.46 -48.11 -31.97
CA ASN A 23 29.92 -47.97 -31.81
C ASN A 23 30.61 -49.34 -31.76
N ILE A 24 30.04 -50.32 -31.05
CA ILE A 24 30.57 -51.68 -31.00
C ILE A 24 30.46 -52.37 -32.37
N THR A 25 29.35 -52.19 -33.09
CA THR A 25 29.19 -52.78 -34.43
C THR A 25 30.21 -52.23 -35.40
N ALA A 26 30.47 -50.92 -35.36
CA ALA A 26 31.50 -50.28 -36.18
C ALA A 26 32.90 -50.81 -35.86
N ALA A 27 33.28 -50.87 -34.57
CA ALA A 27 34.58 -51.38 -34.15
C ALA A 27 34.80 -52.88 -34.47
N ILE A 28 33.73 -53.69 -34.47
CA ILE A 28 33.81 -55.10 -34.87
C ILE A 28 33.97 -55.23 -36.38
N ASN A 29 33.24 -54.45 -37.18
CA ASN A 29 33.31 -54.53 -38.64
C ASN A 29 34.68 -54.08 -39.17
N ASP A 30 35.32 -53.08 -38.55
CA ASP A 30 36.68 -52.64 -38.88
C ASP A 30 37.71 -53.78 -38.70
N ALA A 31 37.62 -54.53 -37.61
CA ALA A 31 38.49 -55.68 -37.37
C ALA A 31 38.13 -56.91 -38.23
N ALA A 32 36.85 -57.10 -38.56
CA ALA A 32 36.35 -58.27 -39.28
C ALA A 32 36.53 -58.19 -40.81
N GLU A 33 36.86 -57.02 -41.35
CA GLU A 33 37.13 -56.80 -42.79
C GLU A 33 38.25 -57.73 -43.29
N ALA A 34 39.30 -57.92 -42.50
CA ALA A 34 40.41 -58.82 -42.84
C ALA A 34 40.00 -60.30 -42.96
N TRP A 35 38.86 -60.68 -42.37
CA TRP A 35 38.35 -62.06 -42.38
C TRP A 35 37.16 -62.24 -43.33
N GLY A 36 36.70 -61.17 -44.00
CA GLY A 36 35.57 -61.23 -44.93
C GLY A 36 34.21 -61.50 -44.27
N VAL A 37 34.07 -61.21 -42.97
CA VAL A 37 32.82 -61.41 -42.22
C VAL A 37 32.22 -60.06 -41.87
N THR A 38 30.91 -59.89 -42.03
CA THR A 38 30.20 -58.65 -41.67
C THR A 38 29.21 -58.90 -40.54
N CYS A 39 29.26 -58.04 -39.52
CA CYS A 39 28.35 -58.06 -38.39
C CYS A 39 27.15 -57.14 -38.69
N LEU A 40 25.96 -57.73 -38.81
CA LEU A 40 24.74 -57.02 -39.20
C LEU A 40 24.09 -56.26 -38.04
N ARG A 41 24.11 -56.82 -36.81
CA ARG A 41 23.50 -56.22 -35.64
C ARG A 41 24.12 -56.74 -34.36
N TYR A 42 24.42 -55.82 -33.44
CA TYR A 42 24.83 -56.11 -32.08
C TYR A 42 23.79 -55.57 -31.08
N GLU A 43 23.47 -56.33 -30.03
CA GLU A 43 22.54 -55.92 -29.00
C GLU A 43 23.01 -56.40 -27.62
N ILE A 44 23.10 -55.47 -26.67
CA ILE A 44 23.36 -55.80 -25.27
C ILE A 44 22.08 -56.28 -24.61
N ARG A 45 22.11 -57.52 -24.12
CA ARG A 45 21.02 -58.13 -23.37
C ARG A 45 21.00 -57.63 -21.92
N ASP A 46 21.88 -58.17 -21.07
CA ASP A 46 21.86 -57.92 -19.63
C ASP A 46 23.21 -57.40 -19.13
N ILE A 47 23.17 -56.42 -18.21
CA ILE A 47 24.35 -55.85 -17.55
C ILE A 47 24.22 -56.13 -16.06
N HIS A 48 25.14 -56.92 -15.52
CA HIS A 48 25.16 -57.29 -14.11
C HIS A 48 26.18 -56.42 -13.37
N ALA A 49 25.70 -55.43 -12.63
CA ALA A 49 26.51 -54.63 -11.73
C ALA A 49 26.43 -55.20 -10.29
N PRO A 50 27.50 -55.08 -9.48
CA PRO A 50 27.45 -55.45 -8.07
C PRO A 50 26.39 -54.63 -7.31
N ALA A 51 25.66 -55.27 -6.39
CA ALA A 51 24.53 -54.65 -5.67
C ALA A 51 24.90 -53.34 -4.96
N ALA A 52 26.11 -53.26 -4.39
CA ALA A 52 26.60 -52.07 -3.70
C ALA A 52 26.66 -50.82 -4.62
N VAL A 53 26.99 -50.99 -5.90
CA VAL A 53 27.08 -49.88 -6.86
C VAL A 53 25.68 -49.38 -7.24
N VAL A 54 24.74 -50.30 -7.46
CA VAL A 54 23.35 -49.96 -7.77
C VAL A 54 22.69 -49.22 -6.61
N GLU A 55 22.94 -49.66 -5.38
CA GLU A 55 22.43 -49.02 -4.17
C GLU A 55 22.99 -47.61 -3.98
N ALA A 56 24.31 -47.43 -4.20
CA ALA A 56 24.94 -46.10 -4.17
C ALA A 56 24.36 -45.17 -5.24
N MET A 57 24.14 -45.69 -6.46
CA MET A 57 23.54 -44.93 -7.55
C MET A 57 22.09 -44.52 -7.22
N HIS A 58 21.29 -45.42 -6.64
CA HIS A 58 19.93 -45.11 -6.22
C HIS A 58 19.89 -44.03 -5.12
N ARG A 59 20.81 -44.08 -4.15
CA ARG A 59 20.95 -43.03 -3.14
C ARG A 59 21.31 -41.69 -3.78
N GLN A 60 22.24 -41.67 -4.72
CA GLN A 60 22.65 -40.45 -5.42
C GLN A 60 21.49 -39.84 -6.21
N VAL A 61 20.77 -40.64 -7.00
CA VAL A 61 19.62 -40.16 -7.79
C VAL A 61 18.51 -39.64 -6.88
N THR A 62 18.25 -40.32 -5.76
CA THR A 62 17.24 -39.88 -4.79
C THR A 62 17.64 -38.57 -4.13
N ALA A 63 18.91 -38.42 -3.73
CA ALA A 63 19.42 -37.19 -3.16
C ALA A 63 19.36 -36.02 -4.15
N GLU A 64 19.73 -36.24 -5.41
CA GLU A 64 19.65 -35.21 -6.45
C GLU A 64 18.20 -34.80 -6.73
N ARG A 65 17.28 -35.77 -6.82
CA ARG A 65 15.84 -35.48 -6.96
C ARG A 65 15.30 -34.70 -5.77
N SER A 66 15.66 -35.09 -4.55
CA SER A 66 15.26 -34.38 -3.34
C SER A 66 15.79 -32.95 -3.32
N LYS A 67 17.07 -32.74 -3.67
CA LYS A 67 17.67 -31.41 -3.77
C LYS A 67 16.97 -30.54 -4.81
N ARG A 68 16.67 -31.11 -5.99
CA ARG A 68 15.95 -30.39 -7.06
C ARG A 68 14.53 -30.01 -6.62
N ALA A 69 13.83 -30.91 -5.93
CA ALA A 69 12.51 -30.63 -5.39
C ALA A 69 12.55 -29.49 -4.35
N GLU A 70 13.49 -29.53 -3.41
CA GLU A 70 13.65 -28.50 -2.38
C GLU A 70 13.96 -27.12 -2.97
N ILE A 71 14.84 -27.05 -3.98
CA ILE A 71 15.14 -25.81 -4.68
C ILE A 71 13.88 -25.27 -5.36
N LEU A 72 13.14 -26.12 -6.06
CA LEU A 72 11.94 -25.72 -6.80
C LEU A 72 10.83 -25.25 -5.84
N ASP A 73 10.66 -25.90 -4.70
CA ASP A 73 9.72 -25.48 -3.67
C ASP A 73 10.12 -24.14 -3.05
N SER A 74 11.41 -23.94 -2.75
CA SER A 74 11.92 -22.66 -2.23
C SER A 74 11.75 -21.53 -3.23
N GLU A 75 11.99 -21.78 -4.51
CA GLU A 75 11.78 -20.82 -5.59
C GLU A 75 10.30 -20.49 -5.77
N GLY A 76 9.43 -21.50 -5.72
CA GLY A 76 7.98 -21.33 -5.75
C GLY A 76 7.47 -20.48 -4.59
N GLN A 77 7.95 -20.73 -3.36
CA GLN A 77 7.60 -19.93 -2.18
C GLN A 77 8.07 -18.48 -2.32
N ARG A 78 9.32 -18.28 -2.77
CA ARG A 78 9.86 -16.93 -3.00
C ARG A 78 9.03 -16.17 -4.04
N GLN A 79 8.71 -16.80 -5.16
CA GLN A 79 7.92 -16.17 -6.22
C GLN A 79 6.49 -15.88 -5.76
N SER A 80 5.87 -16.79 -5.01
CA SER A 80 4.55 -16.59 -4.43
C SER A 80 4.53 -15.38 -3.48
N ALA A 81 5.52 -15.28 -2.58
CA ALA A 81 5.63 -14.16 -1.65
C ALA A 81 5.82 -12.82 -2.37
N ILE A 82 6.63 -12.78 -3.43
CA ILE A 82 6.81 -11.60 -4.28
C ILE A 82 5.48 -11.20 -4.94
N ASN A 83 4.79 -12.16 -5.57
CA ASN A 83 3.53 -11.89 -6.26
C ASN A 83 2.46 -11.35 -5.29
N ILE A 84 2.38 -11.90 -4.07
CA ILE A 84 1.47 -11.42 -3.03
C ILE A 84 1.84 -9.99 -2.60
N ALA A 85 3.12 -9.71 -2.37
CA ALA A 85 3.59 -8.39 -1.97
C ALA A 85 3.35 -7.34 -3.06
N GLU A 86 3.62 -7.68 -4.32
CA GLU A 86 3.35 -6.81 -5.47
C GLU A 86 1.86 -6.57 -5.67
N GLY A 87 1.03 -7.61 -5.59
CA GLY A 87 -0.42 -7.48 -5.65
C GLY A 87 -0.97 -6.57 -4.54
N LYS A 88 -0.47 -6.72 -3.31
CA LYS A 88 -0.83 -5.81 -2.20
C LYS A 88 -0.39 -4.38 -2.49
N LYS A 89 0.85 -4.17 -2.93
CA LYS A 89 1.36 -2.83 -3.28
C LYS A 89 0.48 -2.18 -4.37
N GLN A 90 0.19 -2.90 -5.43
CA GLN A 90 -0.67 -2.42 -6.52
C GLN A 90 -2.09 -2.11 -6.03
N SER A 91 -2.68 -2.97 -5.20
CA SER A 91 -4.02 -2.74 -4.64
C SER A 91 -4.10 -1.46 -3.82
N VAL A 92 -3.06 -1.17 -3.01
CA VAL A 92 -3.01 0.04 -2.17
C VAL A 92 -2.86 1.29 -3.02
N ILE A 93 -2.02 1.24 -4.06
CA ILE A 93 -1.84 2.35 -5.00
C ILE A 93 -3.15 2.62 -5.73
N LEU A 94 -3.78 1.59 -6.31
CA LEU A 94 -5.04 1.72 -7.03
C LEU A 94 -6.16 2.24 -6.11
N ALA A 95 -6.24 1.77 -4.86
CA ALA A 95 -7.20 2.28 -3.89
C ALA A 95 -6.97 3.76 -3.57
N SER A 96 -5.71 4.17 -3.39
CA SER A 96 -5.36 5.58 -3.14
C SER A 96 -5.67 6.47 -4.34
N GLU A 97 -5.42 5.99 -5.56
CA GLU A 97 -5.72 6.70 -6.80
C GLU A 97 -7.23 6.81 -7.02
N ALA A 98 -7.98 5.74 -6.76
CA ALA A 98 -9.43 5.73 -6.82
C ALA A 98 -10.04 6.74 -5.84
N LEU A 99 -9.59 6.76 -4.59
CA LEU A 99 -10.04 7.75 -3.58
C LEU A 99 -9.72 9.19 -4.00
N ARG A 100 -8.55 9.42 -4.61
CA ARG A 100 -8.19 10.74 -5.12
C ARG A 100 -9.12 11.17 -6.26
N ALA A 101 -9.36 10.27 -7.21
CA ALA A 101 -10.24 10.54 -8.35
C ALA A 101 -11.69 10.76 -7.90
N GLU A 102 -12.18 9.94 -6.96
CA GLU A 102 -13.52 10.09 -6.36
C GLU A 102 -13.69 11.47 -5.72
N ARG A 103 -12.73 11.91 -4.90
CA ARG A 103 -12.77 13.24 -4.26
C ARG A 103 -12.77 14.38 -5.26
N ILE A 104 -11.99 14.28 -6.33
CA ILE A 104 -11.95 15.28 -7.41
C ILE A 104 -13.32 15.33 -8.09
N ASN A 105 -13.84 14.18 -8.51
CA ASN A 105 -15.13 14.10 -9.19
C ASN A 105 -16.28 14.61 -8.30
N MET A 106 -16.23 14.33 -7.00
CA MET A 106 -17.23 14.82 -6.05
C MET A 106 -17.14 16.34 -5.89
N ALA A 107 -15.93 16.89 -5.72
CA ALA A 107 -15.72 18.34 -5.63
C ALA A 107 -16.14 19.07 -6.91
N ASP A 108 -15.84 18.50 -8.08
CA ASP A 108 -16.23 19.06 -9.38
C ASP A 108 -17.75 19.01 -9.55
N GLY A 109 -18.39 17.89 -9.20
CA GLY A 109 -19.85 17.76 -9.23
C GLY A 109 -20.55 18.72 -8.27
N GLU A 110 -20.01 18.92 -7.08
CA GLU A 110 -20.52 19.92 -6.12
C GLU A 110 -20.37 21.34 -6.66
N ALA A 111 -19.20 21.68 -7.21
CA ALA A 111 -18.95 22.99 -7.80
C ALA A 111 -19.90 23.28 -8.97
N GLU A 112 -20.10 22.30 -9.86
CA GLU A 112 -21.03 22.41 -10.98
C GLU A 112 -22.47 22.57 -10.50
N ALA A 113 -22.89 21.78 -9.50
CA ALA A 113 -24.22 21.89 -8.90
C ALA A 113 -24.45 23.27 -8.25
N ILE A 114 -23.46 23.83 -7.56
CA ILE A 114 -23.53 25.18 -6.97
C ILE A 114 -23.63 26.23 -8.08
N CYS A 115 -22.80 26.15 -9.11
CA CYS A 115 -22.83 27.06 -10.26
C CYS A 115 -24.20 27.02 -10.96
N LEU A 116 -24.76 25.82 -11.18
CA LEU A 116 -26.07 25.65 -11.80
C LEU A 116 -27.18 26.27 -10.95
N LYS A 117 -27.17 26.01 -9.64
CA LYS A 117 -28.13 26.61 -8.70
C LYS A 117 -28.00 28.13 -8.67
N ALA A 118 -26.79 28.66 -8.55
CA ALA A 118 -26.53 30.10 -8.54
C ALA A 118 -27.02 30.76 -9.84
N ARG A 119 -26.72 30.15 -10.99
CA ARG A 119 -27.20 30.63 -12.30
C ARG A 119 -28.72 30.60 -12.40
N ALA A 120 -29.37 29.53 -11.97
CA ALA A 120 -30.83 29.43 -11.94
C ALA A 120 -31.45 30.49 -11.02
N THR A 121 -30.86 30.73 -9.84
CA THR A 121 -31.32 31.79 -8.94
C THR A 121 -31.14 33.18 -9.52
N ALA A 122 -30.02 33.45 -10.19
CA ALA A 122 -29.77 34.73 -10.86
C ALA A 122 -30.80 34.96 -11.99
N GLN A 123 -31.04 33.95 -12.82
CA GLN A 123 -32.08 34.02 -13.87
C GLN A 123 -33.48 34.23 -13.29
N GLY A 124 -33.80 33.58 -12.16
CA GLY A 124 -35.06 33.81 -11.45
C GLY A 124 -35.19 35.23 -10.92
N ILE A 125 -34.13 35.78 -10.31
CA ILE A 125 -34.10 37.17 -9.82
C ILE A 125 -34.24 38.16 -10.98
N ASP A 126 -33.57 37.93 -12.10
CA ASP A 126 -33.68 38.75 -13.31
C ASP A 126 -35.11 38.74 -13.86
N ALA A 127 -35.75 37.56 -13.92
CA ALA A 127 -37.13 37.43 -14.39
C ALA A 127 -38.11 38.19 -13.48
N VAL A 128 -37.93 38.08 -12.16
CA VAL A 128 -38.75 38.82 -11.19
C VAL A 128 -38.48 40.33 -11.27
N SER A 129 -37.22 40.75 -11.43
CA SER A 129 -36.86 42.16 -11.57
C SER A 129 -37.50 42.78 -12.81
N LYS A 130 -37.53 42.06 -13.94
CA LYS A 130 -38.26 42.48 -15.15
C LYS A 130 -39.76 42.61 -14.91
N ALA A 131 -40.39 41.63 -14.24
CA ALA A 131 -41.82 41.69 -13.93
C ALA A 131 -42.19 42.87 -13.00
N ILE A 132 -41.28 43.30 -12.12
CA ILE A 132 -41.46 44.50 -11.28
C ILE A 132 -41.39 45.78 -12.11
N LEU A 133 -40.42 45.88 -13.04
CA LEU A 133 -40.27 47.05 -13.91
C LEU A 133 -41.47 47.25 -14.85
N GLU A 134 -42.14 46.18 -15.25
CA GLU A 134 -43.36 46.21 -16.08
C GLU A 134 -44.62 46.67 -15.31
N GLY A 135 -44.53 46.96 -14.01
CA GLY A 135 -45.51 47.81 -13.31
C GLY A 135 -46.79 47.16 -12.82
N ARG A 136 -46.86 45.83 -12.64
CA ARG A 136 -48.03 45.23 -11.96
C ARG A 136 -47.99 45.58 -10.47
N GLU A 137 -48.90 46.43 -9.99
CA GLU A 137 -48.98 46.83 -8.56
C GLU A 137 -49.07 45.64 -7.59
N GLY A 138 -49.53 44.46 -8.04
CA GLY A 138 -49.51 43.21 -7.27
C GLY A 138 -48.12 42.57 -7.06
N ALA A 139 -47.08 42.97 -7.79
CA ALA A 139 -45.75 42.37 -7.70
C ALA A 139 -45.06 42.65 -6.34
N LYS A 140 -45.28 43.84 -5.78
CA LYS A 140 -44.73 44.20 -4.45
C LYS A 140 -45.40 43.42 -3.32
N GLY A 141 -46.71 43.15 -3.43
CA GLY A 141 -47.45 42.34 -2.46
C GLY A 141 -47.11 40.84 -2.51
N ALA A 142 -46.87 40.29 -3.71
CA ALA A 142 -46.43 38.90 -3.84
C ALA A 142 -45.03 38.67 -3.26
N MET A 143 -44.13 39.65 -3.37
CA MET A 143 -42.79 39.58 -2.77
C MET A 143 -42.82 39.61 -1.25
N SER A 144 -43.61 40.50 -0.64
CA SER A 144 -43.69 40.56 0.82
C SER A 144 -44.26 39.26 1.42
N LEU A 145 -45.23 38.63 0.74
CA LEU A 145 -45.73 37.31 1.11
C LEU A 145 -44.64 36.24 1.02
N THR A 146 -43.87 36.21 -0.07
CA THR A 146 -42.78 35.23 -0.27
C THR A 146 -41.66 35.39 0.78
N VAL A 147 -41.32 36.63 1.15
CA VAL A 147 -40.33 36.90 2.22
C VAL A 147 -40.87 36.45 3.58
N ALA A 148 -42.15 36.70 3.85
CA ALA A 148 -42.81 36.23 5.07
C ALA A 148 -42.84 34.69 5.13
N GLU A 149 -43.18 34.01 4.04
CA GLU A 149 -43.13 32.54 3.94
C GLU A 149 -41.73 31.99 4.21
N LYS A 150 -40.69 32.53 3.55
CA LYS A 150 -39.30 32.12 3.79
C LYS A 150 -38.84 32.39 5.23
N TYR A 151 -39.28 33.49 5.83
CA TYR A 151 -38.99 33.81 7.23
C TYR A 151 -39.62 32.78 8.17
N VAL A 152 -40.91 32.47 7.99
CA VAL A 152 -41.62 31.45 8.78
C VAL A 152 -40.99 30.06 8.59
N GLU A 153 -40.60 29.70 7.37
CA GLU A 153 -39.96 28.41 7.10
C GLU A 153 -38.55 28.32 7.73
N ALA A 154 -37.76 29.39 7.67
CA ALA A 154 -36.46 29.48 8.33
C ALA A 154 -36.60 29.43 9.86
N PHE A 155 -37.59 30.12 10.41
CA PHE A 155 -37.91 30.07 11.84
C PHE A 155 -38.38 28.67 12.26
N GLY A 156 -39.14 27.98 11.41
CA GLY A 156 -39.57 26.60 11.60
C GLY A 156 -38.43 25.58 11.58
N LYS A 157 -37.41 25.78 10.74
CA LYS A 157 -36.18 24.96 10.73
C LYS A 157 -35.33 25.21 11.99
N LEU A 158 -35.20 26.48 12.39
CA LEU A 158 -34.50 26.87 13.61
C LEU A 158 -35.17 26.30 14.87
N ALA A 159 -36.51 26.27 14.91
CA ALA A 159 -37.28 25.68 16.01
C ALA A 159 -37.18 24.14 16.08
N LYS A 160 -36.80 23.46 14.97
CA LYS A 160 -36.60 22.00 14.94
C LYS A 160 -35.18 21.58 15.33
N GLU A 161 -34.17 22.37 14.98
CA GLU A 161 -32.76 22.08 15.27
C GLU A 161 -32.28 22.69 16.61
N GLY A 162 -32.88 23.79 17.07
CA GLY A 162 -32.52 24.48 18.31
C GLY A 162 -33.36 24.03 19.51
N THR A 163 -32.78 23.22 20.41
CA THR A 163 -33.40 22.78 21.68
C THR A 163 -33.39 23.87 22.79
N ALA A 164 -32.94 25.09 22.51
CA ALA A 164 -32.90 26.14 23.54
C ALA A 164 -33.30 27.51 22.98
N VAL A 165 -34.60 27.81 23.02
CA VAL A 165 -35.06 29.19 23.06
C VAL A 165 -34.90 29.67 24.51
N VAL A 166 -33.81 30.36 24.81
CA VAL A 166 -33.73 31.16 26.03
C VAL A 166 -34.61 32.39 25.78
N VAL A 167 -35.87 32.30 26.22
CA VAL A 167 -36.68 33.50 26.44
C VAL A 167 -36.15 34.13 27.73
N PRO A 168 -35.51 35.32 27.69
CA PRO A 168 -35.19 36.03 28.92
C PRO A 168 -36.50 36.32 29.64
N GLY A 169 -36.63 35.92 30.90
CA GLY A 169 -37.84 36.08 31.72
C GLY A 169 -38.24 37.54 32.01
N ASN A 170 -37.72 38.52 31.26
CA ASN A 170 -38.07 39.91 31.37
C ASN A 170 -38.39 40.50 29.99
N VAL A 171 -39.58 40.18 29.50
CA VAL A 171 -40.14 40.58 28.18
C VAL A 171 -40.39 42.10 28.05
N GLY A 172 -39.97 42.91 29.03
CA GLY A 172 -40.24 44.35 29.10
C GLY A 172 -39.07 45.28 28.74
N ASP A 173 -37.84 44.78 28.56
CA ASP A 173 -36.67 45.66 28.35
C ASP A 173 -35.82 45.23 27.13
N ILE A 174 -36.20 45.76 25.96
CA ILE A 174 -35.49 45.59 24.68
C ILE A 174 -34.07 46.19 24.73
N GLY A 175 -33.82 47.18 25.59
CA GLY A 175 -32.50 47.81 25.74
C GLY A 175 -31.47 46.87 26.37
N GLY A 176 -31.88 46.07 27.35
CA GLY A 176 -31.05 45.07 28.00
C GLY A 176 -30.63 43.92 27.07
N MET A 177 -31.49 43.53 26.11
CA MET A 177 -31.16 42.50 25.12
C MET A 177 -30.09 42.95 24.12
N ILE A 178 -30.16 44.19 23.65
CA ILE A 178 -29.18 44.75 22.72
C ILE A 178 -27.83 44.93 23.42
N ALA A 179 -27.82 45.39 24.67
CA ALA A 179 -26.59 45.56 25.47
C ALA A 179 -25.90 44.22 25.76
N THR A 180 -26.67 43.17 26.05
CA THR A 180 -26.13 41.84 26.34
C THR A 180 -25.65 41.15 25.05
N GLY A 181 -26.38 41.29 23.94
CA GLY A 181 -25.95 40.81 22.61
C GLY A 181 -24.67 41.49 22.11
N LEU A 182 -24.55 42.81 22.25
CA LEU A 182 -23.35 43.57 21.88
C LEU A 182 -22.14 43.23 22.76
N SER A 183 -22.37 43.01 24.07
CA SER A 183 -21.30 42.66 25.01
C SER A 183 -20.72 41.26 24.77
N VAL A 184 -21.55 40.31 24.32
CA VAL A 184 -21.08 38.98 23.94
C VAL A 184 -20.33 39.03 22.61
N TYR A 185 -20.80 39.81 21.63
CA TYR A 185 -20.09 39.99 20.36
C TYR A 185 -18.71 40.64 20.55
N GLY A 186 -18.60 41.66 21.39
CA GLY A 186 -17.32 42.30 21.73
C GLY A 186 -16.34 41.36 22.44
N LYS A 187 -16.83 40.57 23.41
CA LYS A 187 -15.98 39.64 24.18
C LYS A 187 -15.57 38.40 23.38
N VAL A 188 -16.41 37.91 22.47
CA VAL A 188 -16.06 36.79 21.58
C VAL A 188 -15.04 37.26 20.53
N GLY A 189 -15.17 38.48 19.99
CA GLY A 189 -14.16 39.06 19.10
C GLY A 189 -12.78 39.21 19.75
N GLU A 190 -12.72 39.69 21.00
CA GLU A 190 -11.46 39.81 21.76
C GLU A 190 -10.88 38.45 22.17
N ALA A 191 -11.73 37.47 22.53
CA ALA A 191 -11.28 36.12 22.88
C ALA A 191 -10.75 35.35 21.66
N GLN A 192 -11.40 35.49 20.49
CA GLN A 192 -10.98 34.87 19.24
C GLN A 192 -9.71 35.55 18.69
N ALA A 193 -9.59 36.87 18.78
CA ALA A 193 -8.38 37.61 18.41
C ALA A 193 -7.19 37.26 19.31
N LYS A 194 -7.41 37.10 20.63
CA LYS A 194 -6.36 36.72 21.59
C LYS A 194 -5.94 35.24 21.44
N ALA A 195 -6.87 34.35 21.09
CA ALA A 195 -6.56 32.95 20.79
C ALA A 195 -5.77 32.80 19.47
N MET A 196 -6.17 33.52 18.42
CA MET A 196 -5.45 33.56 17.14
C MET A 196 -4.07 34.24 17.26
N ALA A 197 -3.97 35.33 18.04
CA ALA A 197 -2.69 35.98 18.31
C ALA A 197 -1.74 35.06 19.12
N LYS A 198 -2.26 34.32 20.10
CA LYS A 198 -1.47 33.35 20.86
C LYS A 198 -0.99 32.18 20.01
N SER A 199 -1.82 31.63 19.12
CA SER A 199 -1.40 30.55 18.21
C SER A 199 -0.39 31.01 17.17
N VAL A 200 -0.50 32.24 16.67
CA VAL A 200 0.47 32.83 15.73
C VAL A 200 1.81 33.15 16.40
N VAL A 201 1.79 33.61 17.65
CA VAL A 201 2.99 33.85 18.47
C VAL A 201 3.68 32.54 18.85
N ASP A 202 2.94 31.50 19.26
CA ASP A 202 3.51 30.17 19.55
C ASP A 202 4.12 29.52 18.29
N THR A 203 3.50 29.70 17.12
CA THR A 203 4.01 29.17 15.83
C THR A 203 5.26 29.92 15.32
N SER A 204 5.37 31.22 15.60
CA SER A 204 6.53 32.02 15.18
C SER A 204 7.73 31.84 16.13
N ILE A 205 7.50 31.57 17.43
CA ILE A 205 8.55 31.20 18.39
C ILE A 205 9.13 29.82 18.06
N SER A 206 8.31 28.84 17.69
CA SER A 206 8.80 27.52 17.26
C SER A 206 9.59 27.58 15.94
N THR A 207 9.28 28.54 15.05
CA THR A 207 9.97 28.69 13.77
C THR A 207 11.29 29.46 13.89
N GLN A 208 11.41 30.42 14.83
CA GLN A 208 12.66 31.15 15.06
C GLN A 208 13.70 30.38 15.90
N GLN A 209 13.28 29.44 16.76
CA GLN A 209 14.23 28.56 17.47
C GLN A 209 14.84 27.46 16.59
N GLN A 210 14.21 27.10 15.47
CA GLN A 210 14.69 26.03 14.59
C GLN A 210 15.67 26.50 13.49
N GLN A 211 15.85 27.82 13.30
CA GLN A 211 16.77 28.37 12.30
C GLN A 211 18.01 29.08 12.86
N ARG A 212 18.18 29.16 14.19
CA ARG A 212 19.35 29.80 14.82
C ARG A 212 20.40 28.83 15.38
N GLY A 213 20.31 27.55 15.00
CA GLY A 213 21.15 26.48 15.52
C GLY A 213 21.76 25.58 14.44
N LEU A 214 22.38 26.14 13.40
CA LEU A 214 23.29 25.39 12.53
C LEU A 214 24.44 26.28 12.03
N GLU A 215 25.60 26.18 12.68
CA GLU A 215 26.92 25.94 12.05
C GLU A 215 28.01 25.63 13.13
N PRO A 216 29.15 25.02 12.79
CA PRO A 216 29.53 23.70 13.32
C PRO A 216 30.54 23.73 14.47
N SER A 217 30.46 22.76 15.39
CA SER A 217 31.56 22.44 16.30
C SER A 217 31.82 20.93 16.37
N LYS A 218 33.12 20.60 16.37
CA LYS A 218 33.76 19.27 16.33
C LYS A 218 33.31 18.33 17.46
N PRO A 219 33.49 16.99 17.29
CA PRO A 219 32.89 15.99 18.15
C PRO A 219 33.65 15.85 19.48
N LYS A 220 32.91 15.76 20.59
CA LYS A 220 33.39 15.23 21.87
C LYS A 220 32.36 14.25 22.45
N ASP A 221 32.77 13.00 22.47
CA ASP A 221 32.56 11.97 23.50
C ASP A 221 31.16 11.81 24.10
N ALA A 222 30.37 10.91 23.51
CA ALA A 222 29.19 10.30 24.14
C ALA A 222 28.99 8.82 23.73
N SER A 223 30.09 8.10 23.48
CA SER A 223 30.08 6.68 23.08
C SER A 223 30.36 5.70 24.23
N ALA A 224 30.39 6.16 25.48
CA ALA A 224 30.84 5.34 26.62
C ALA A 224 29.73 4.59 27.37
N GLU A 225 28.46 5.01 27.29
CA GLU A 225 27.40 4.36 28.11
C GLU A 225 26.66 3.23 27.39
N LYS A 226 26.43 3.33 26.07
CA LYS A 226 25.73 2.27 25.31
C LYS A 226 26.56 1.00 25.06
N GLY A 227 27.88 1.07 25.23
CA GLY A 227 28.76 -0.08 25.07
C GLY A 227 28.73 -1.07 26.24
N ASN A 228 28.23 -0.65 27.41
CA ASN A 228 28.22 -1.49 28.61
C ASN A 228 26.93 -2.30 28.75
N GLU A 229 25.77 -1.69 28.42
CA GLU A 229 24.47 -2.38 28.39
C GLU A 229 24.42 -3.54 27.38
N ILE A 230 25.09 -3.39 26.23
CA ILE A 230 25.12 -4.42 25.18
C ILE A 230 26.03 -5.59 25.58
N LYS A 231 27.07 -5.34 26.39
CA LYS A 231 27.95 -6.39 26.89
C LYS A 231 27.30 -7.20 28.01
N GLU A 232 26.56 -6.54 28.90
CA GLU A 232 25.78 -7.21 29.95
C GLU A 232 24.68 -8.10 29.36
N THR A 233 23.95 -7.60 28.35
CA THR A 233 22.91 -8.38 27.68
C THR A 233 23.44 -9.57 26.86
N MET A 234 24.68 -9.49 26.33
CA MET A 234 25.32 -10.63 25.66
C MET A 234 25.89 -11.67 26.65
N LEU A 235 26.34 -11.25 27.84
CA LEU A 235 26.83 -12.15 28.88
C LEU A 235 25.69 -12.96 29.53
N ASP A 236 24.53 -12.34 29.75
CA ASP A 236 23.35 -13.04 30.30
C ASP A 236 22.79 -14.10 29.33
N GLY A 237 22.88 -13.88 28.02
CA GLY A 237 22.49 -14.86 27.00
C GLY A 237 23.36 -16.13 27.02
N PHE A 238 24.65 -15.99 27.35
CA PHE A 238 25.57 -17.12 27.43
C PHE A 238 25.39 -17.97 28.71
N HIS A 239 25.06 -17.35 29.85
CA HIS A 239 24.79 -18.09 31.09
C HIS A 239 23.46 -18.87 31.04
N GLN A 240 22.46 -18.36 30.31
CA GLN A 240 21.16 -19.02 30.19
C GLN A 240 21.21 -20.28 29.30
N THR A 241 22.21 -20.41 28.43
CA THR A 241 22.43 -21.61 27.59
C THR A 241 23.41 -22.62 28.21
N ALA A 242 24.26 -22.20 29.15
CA ALA A 242 25.16 -23.09 29.88
C ALA A 242 24.51 -23.82 31.08
N GLY A 243 23.38 -23.31 31.60
CA GLY A 243 22.66 -23.89 32.74
C GLY A 243 21.58 -24.93 32.41
N LYS A 244 21.43 -25.31 31.13
CA LYS A 244 20.40 -26.25 30.68
C LYS A 244 21.04 -27.45 29.97
N ARG A 245 21.89 -28.17 30.70
CA ARG A 245 22.29 -29.56 30.42
C ARG A 245 22.72 -30.24 31.70
#